data_AF-A0A9N8NZX2-F1
#
_entry.id   AF-A0A9N8NZX2-F1
#
_cell.length_a   1.000
_cell.length_b   1.000
_cell.length_c   1.000
_cell.angle_alpha   90.00
_cell.angle_beta   90.00
_cell.angle_gamma   90.00
#
_symmetry.space_group_name_H-M   'P 1'
#
loop_
_entity.id
_entity.type
_entity.pdbx_description
1 polymer ?
#
loop_
_entity_poly.entity_id
_entity_poly.type
_entity_poly.pdbx_seq_one_letter_code
_entity_poly.pdbx_strand_id
1 'polypeptide(L)'
;MVSIKDILIELCIVFLWFFGSITIGALFELPFLLLPFFIAFVSLKLFLKRRKKILDFVKDDFQKIGYQLNSERPISFNEYFKKTELEVLPVILVNDVPLKRFRYVRGFRRIFTARSKNGKLHELNTFVMHKWNGENKIEIINIKNLPN
;
A
#
# COMPACT_ATOMS: atom_id res chain seq x y z
N MET A 1 -8.81 7.60 -0.35
CA MET A 1 -10.15 7.16 -0.80
C MET A 1 -10.05 5.95 -1.75
N VAL A 2 -11.11 5.14 -1.84
CA VAL A 2 -11.27 4.14 -2.90
C VAL A 2 -11.91 4.87 -4.08
N SER A 3 -11.20 4.98 -5.20
CA SER A 3 -11.76 5.61 -6.41
C SER A 3 -12.86 4.71 -6.97
N ILE A 4 -13.89 5.26 -7.62
CA ILE A 4 -14.91 4.46 -8.33
C ILE A 4 -14.25 3.49 -9.33
N LYS A 5 -13.13 3.91 -9.93
CA LYS A 5 -12.29 3.05 -10.77
C LYS A 5 -11.74 1.84 -10.01
N ASP A 6 -11.32 2.01 -8.75
CA ASP A 6 -10.85 0.92 -7.91
C ASP A 6 -11.98 -0.07 -7.58
N ILE A 7 -13.22 0.43 -7.38
CA ILE A 7 -14.40 -0.40 -7.12
C ILE A 7 -14.77 -1.21 -8.36
N LEU A 8 -14.78 -0.57 -9.55
CA LEU A 8 -15.03 -1.24 -10.82
C LEU A 8 -13.97 -2.30 -11.14
N ILE A 9 -12.70 -2.00 -10.87
CA ILE A 9 -11.60 -2.97 -11.04
C ILE A 9 -11.79 -4.17 -10.10
N GLU A 10 -12.10 -3.96 -8.81
CA GLU A 10 -12.38 -5.08 -7.90
C GLU A 10 -13.61 -5.88 -8.33
N LEU A 11 -14.68 -5.23 -8.78
CA LEU A 11 -15.89 -5.89 -9.30
C LEU A 11 -15.59 -6.76 -10.53
N CYS A 12 -14.87 -6.23 -11.52
CA CYS A 12 -14.48 -7.00 -12.71
C CYS A 12 -13.59 -8.18 -12.35
N ILE A 13 -12.66 -7.99 -11.40
CA ILE A 13 -11.75 -9.04 -10.94
C ILE A 13 -12.53 -10.15 -10.21
N VAL A 14 -13.46 -9.81 -9.32
CA VAL A 14 -14.33 -10.78 -8.63
C VAL A 14 -15.24 -11.50 -9.63
N PHE A 15 -15.80 -10.78 -10.60
CA PHE A 15 -16.65 -11.35 -11.63
C PHE A 15 -15.91 -12.37 -12.52
N LEU A 16 -14.70 -12.03 -12.96
CA LEU A 16 -13.82 -12.95 -13.71
C LEU A 16 -13.47 -14.19 -12.89
N TRP A 17 -13.21 -14.02 -11.59
CA TRP A 17 -12.89 -15.13 -10.71
C TRP A 17 -14.09 -16.07 -10.49
N PHE A 18 -15.28 -15.48 -10.31
CA PHE A 18 -16.53 -16.23 -10.18
C PHE A 18 -16.83 -17.04 -11.45
N PHE A 19 -16.81 -16.41 -12.62
CA PHE A 19 -17.04 -17.10 -13.90
C PHE A 19 -15.96 -18.14 -14.20
N GLY A 20 -14.69 -17.84 -13.95
CA GLY A 20 -13.60 -18.79 -14.13
C GLY A 20 -13.72 -20.01 -13.22
N SER A 21 -14.19 -19.82 -11.99
CA SER A 21 -14.38 -20.93 -11.05
C SER A 21 -15.54 -21.85 -11.46
N ILE A 22 -16.63 -21.28 -11.99
CA ILE A 22 -17.79 -22.03 -12.49
C ILE A 22 -17.41 -22.83 -13.74
N THR A 23 -16.71 -22.22 -14.70
CA THR A 23 -16.32 -22.92 -15.93
C THR A 23 -15.34 -24.05 -15.66
N ILE A 24 -14.33 -23.85 -14.81
CA ILE A 24 -13.37 -24.91 -14.44
C ILE A 24 -14.07 -26.02 -13.65
N GLY A 25 -14.97 -25.67 -12.72
CA GLY A 25 -15.75 -26.64 -11.95
C GLY A 25 -16.71 -27.47 -12.81
N ALA A 26 -17.35 -26.85 -13.79
CA ALA A 26 -18.36 -27.50 -14.65
C ALA A 26 -17.76 -28.31 -15.80
N LEU A 27 -16.61 -27.91 -16.37
CA LEU A 27 -16.02 -28.60 -17.53
C LEU A 27 -14.98 -29.65 -17.17
N PHE A 28 -14.25 -29.51 -16.05
CA PHE A 28 -13.05 -30.31 -15.82
C PHE A 28 -13.12 -31.25 -14.62
N GLU A 29 -14.14 -31.16 -13.74
CA GLU A 29 -14.25 -31.93 -12.47
C GLU A 29 -12.97 -31.92 -11.59
N LEU A 30 -12.02 -31.03 -11.90
CA LEU A 30 -10.66 -31.04 -11.36
C LEU A 30 -10.43 -29.76 -10.54
N PRO A 31 -10.63 -29.81 -9.20
CA PRO A 31 -10.48 -28.63 -8.35
C PRO A 31 -9.05 -28.09 -8.32
N PHE A 32 -8.04 -28.92 -8.62
CA PHE A 32 -6.63 -28.50 -8.64
C PHE A 32 -6.30 -27.49 -9.75
N LEU A 33 -7.10 -27.45 -10.84
CA LEU A 33 -6.95 -26.46 -11.90
C LEU A 33 -7.30 -25.02 -11.44
N LEU A 34 -8.04 -24.86 -10.34
CA LEU A 34 -8.36 -23.55 -9.76
C LEU A 34 -7.18 -22.92 -9.01
N LEU A 35 -6.25 -23.73 -8.54
CA LEU A 35 -5.11 -23.29 -7.74
C LEU A 35 -4.21 -22.27 -8.47
N PRO A 36 -3.79 -22.47 -9.73
CA PRO A 36 -3.03 -21.46 -10.48
C PRO A 36 -3.81 -20.16 -10.68
N PHE A 37 -5.13 -20.20 -10.89
CA PHE A 37 -5.97 -19.00 -11.00
C PHE A 37 -6.11 -18.27 -9.67
N PHE A 38 -6.17 -19.00 -8.54
CA PHE A 38 -6.14 -18.40 -7.21
C PHE A 38 -4.81 -17.69 -6.95
N ILE A 39 -3.69 -18.34 -7.26
CA ILE A 39 -2.36 -17.76 -7.12
C ILE A 39 -2.22 -16.50 -8.01
N ALA A 40 -2.68 -16.57 -9.26
CA ALA A 40 -2.66 -15.42 -10.16
C ALA A 40 -3.49 -14.25 -9.62
N PHE A 41 -4.69 -14.53 -9.10
CA PHE A 41 -5.56 -13.52 -8.50
C PHE A 41 -4.94 -12.85 -7.27
N VAL A 42 -4.44 -13.64 -6.33
CA VAL A 42 -3.79 -13.12 -5.12
C VAL A 42 -2.57 -12.28 -5.52
N SER A 43 -1.79 -12.76 -6.48
CA SER A 43 -0.61 -12.05 -6.99
C SER A 43 -0.99 -10.71 -7.64
N LEU A 44 -2.02 -10.69 -8.49
CA LEU A 44 -2.54 -9.46 -9.11
C LEU A 44 -3.06 -8.48 -8.06
N LYS A 45 -3.82 -8.96 -7.06
CA LYS A 45 -4.34 -8.13 -5.97
C LYS A 45 -3.22 -7.49 -5.16
N LEU A 46 -2.18 -8.26 -4.83
CA LEU A 46 -0.99 -7.74 -4.13
C LEU A 46 -0.22 -6.74 -5.00
N PHE A 47 -0.09 -7.00 -6.30
CA PHE A 47 0.56 -6.10 -7.25
C PHE A 47 -0.17 -4.75 -7.36
N LEU A 48 -1.48 -4.78 -7.55
CA LEU A 48 -2.32 -3.58 -7.61
C LEU A 48 -2.26 -2.78 -6.31
N LYS A 49 -2.36 -3.44 -5.15
CA LYS A 49 -2.22 -2.78 -3.83
C LYS A 49 -0.87 -2.10 -3.67
N ARG A 50 0.20 -2.72 -4.16
CA ARG A 50 1.56 -2.17 -4.06
C ARG A 50 1.79 -1.00 -5.02
N ARG A 51 1.21 -1.04 -6.22
CA ARG A 51 1.32 0.05 -7.22
C ARG A 51 0.31 1.17 -7.04
N LYS A 52 -0.62 1.05 -6.09
CA LYS A 52 -1.55 2.13 -5.77
C LYS A 52 -0.78 3.41 -5.44
N LYS A 53 -1.04 4.43 -6.24
CA LYS A 53 -0.50 5.78 -6.11
C LYS A 53 -1.18 6.51 -4.97
N ILE A 54 -0.40 7.11 -4.08
CA ILE A 54 -0.90 7.90 -2.95
C ILE A 54 -0.36 9.32 -2.92
N LEU A 55 0.60 9.66 -3.79
CA LEU A 55 1.30 10.95 -3.83
C LEU A 55 0.33 12.13 -3.81
N ASP A 56 -0.68 12.14 -4.69
CA ASP A 56 -1.62 13.25 -4.81
C ASP A 56 -2.44 13.47 -3.52
N PHE A 57 -2.64 12.43 -2.72
CA PHE A 57 -3.41 12.51 -1.48
C PHE A 57 -2.60 12.96 -0.27
N VAL A 58 -1.27 12.82 -0.33
CA VAL A 58 -0.37 13.17 0.79
C VAL A 58 0.45 14.43 0.51
N LYS A 59 0.40 14.94 -0.72
CA LYS A 59 1.18 16.08 -1.19
C LYS A 59 1.03 17.30 -0.28
N ASP A 60 -0.21 17.66 0.06
CA ASP A 60 -0.51 18.82 0.89
C ASP A 60 -0.03 18.63 2.34
N ASP A 61 -0.10 17.40 2.85
CA ASP A 61 0.37 17.09 4.21
C ASP A 61 1.90 17.12 4.30
N PHE A 62 2.62 16.68 3.26
CA PHE A 62 4.08 16.84 3.20
C PHE A 62 4.50 18.30 3.02
N GLN A 63 3.72 19.11 2.28
CA GLN A 63 3.98 20.54 2.15
C GLN A 63 3.89 21.27 3.49
N LYS A 64 2.92 20.91 4.35
CA LYS A 64 2.83 21.44 5.73
C LYS A 64 4.08 21.15 6.56
N ILE A 65 4.72 19.99 6.34
CA ILE A 65 5.96 19.58 7.02
C ILE A 65 7.21 20.22 6.36
N GLY A 66 7.04 20.94 5.23
CA GLY A 66 8.13 21.63 4.54
C GLY A 66 8.80 20.84 3.43
N TYR A 67 8.14 19.80 2.92
CA TYR A 67 8.62 18.98 1.81
C TYR A 67 7.70 19.09 0.60
N GLN A 68 8.27 19.38 -0.56
CA GLN A 68 7.56 19.29 -1.85
C GLN A 68 7.82 17.92 -2.47
N LEU A 69 6.77 17.09 -2.61
CA LEU A 69 6.90 15.78 -3.22
C LEU A 69 7.05 15.88 -4.75
N ASN A 70 8.05 15.20 -5.29
CA ASN A 70 8.33 15.13 -6.73
C ASN A 70 7.86 13.79 -7.33
N SER A 71 8.12 12.68 -6.63
CA SER A 71 7.76 11.35 -7.10
C SER A 71 7.53 10.39 -5.95
N GLU A 72 6.81 9.30 -6.25
CA GLU A 72 6.61 8.18 -5.33
C GLU A 72 7.03 6.87 -5.99
N ARG A 73 7.59 5.96 -5.18
CA ARG A 73 7.79 4.56 -5.57
C ARG A 73 7.42 3.62 -4.42
N PRO A 74 6.93 2.40 -4.73
CA PRO A 74 6.83 1.37 -3.72
C PRO A 74 8.23 0.98 -3.22
N ILE A 75 8.32 0.61 -1.96
CA ILE A 75 9.54 0.01 -1.40
C ILE A 75 9.83 -1.28 -2.15
N SER A 76 11.10 -1.53 -2.52
CA SER A 76 11.52 -2.78 -3.15
C SER A 76 11.39 -3.96 -2.18
N PHE A 77 11.32 -5.20 -2.68
CA PHE A 77 11.23 -6.36 -1.79
C PHE A 77 12.46 -6.47 -0.87
N ASN A 78 13.67 -6.27 -1.40
CA ASN A 78 14.89 -6.32 -0.60
C ASN A 78 14.94 -5.25 0.49
N GLU A 79 14.50 -4.02 0.21
CA GLU A 79 14.40 -2.94 1.22
C GLU A 79 13.33 -3.25 2.28
N TYR A 80 12.28 -3.99 1.91
CA TYR A 80 11.25 -4.43 2.85
C TYR A 80 11.81 -5.48 3.82
N PHE A 81 12.43 -6.54 3.29
CA PHE A 81 13.00 -7.63 4.11
C PHE A 81 14.17 -7.16 4.99
N LYS A 82 15.08 -6.32 4.47
CA LYS A 82 16.20 -5.75 5.24
C LYS A 82 15.77 -4.90 6.45
N LYS A 83 14.53 -4.39 6.46
CA LYS A 83 13.97 -3.58 7.56
C LYS A 83 12.95 -4.34 8.39
N THR A 84 12.71 -5.63 8.10
CA THR A 84 11.84 -6.47 8.92
C THR A 84 12.60 -7.08 10.11
N GLU A 85 13.92 -6.87 10.18
CA GLU A 85 14.72 -7.15 11.37
C GLU A 85 14.33 -6.17 12.50
N LEU A 86 13.36 -6.59 13.32
CA LEU A 86 13.05 -6.04 14.65
C LEU A 86 12.61 -4.56 14.74
N GLU A 87 11.45 -4.24 14.16
CA GLU A 87 10.59 -3.18 14.74
C GLU A 87 9.49 -3.86 15.56
N VAL A 88 9.75 -4.10 16.85
CA VAL A 88 8.69 -4.42 17.83
C VAL A 88 7.90 -3.14 18.07
N LEU A 89 6.99 -2.82 17.15
CA LEU A 89 6.08 -1.70 17.33
C LEU A 89 5.13 -2.04 18.49
N PRO A 90 5.00 -1.19 19.53
CA PRO A 90 4.04 -1.41 20.60
C PRO A 90 2.65 -1.53 19.97
N VAL A 91 1.98 -2.64 20.22
CA VAL A 91 0.63 -2.89 19.72
C VAL A 91 -0.30 -1.97 20.50
N ILE A 92 -0.74 -0.89 19.86
CA ILE A 92 -1.80 -0.04 20.41
C ILE A 92 -3.10 -0.85 20.34
N LEU A 93 -3.66 -1.14 21.51
CA LEU A 93 -4.92 -1.84 21.70
C LEU A 93 -6.04 -0.81 21.87
N VAL A 94 -7.19 -1.06 21.24
CA VAL A 94 -8.45 -0.35 21.52
C VAL A 94 -9.45 -1.40 21.95
N ASN A 95 -9.92 -1.34 23.20
CA ASN A 95 -10.78 -2.36 23.81
C ASN A 95 -10.22 -3.79 23.63
N ASP A 96 -8.94 -4.00 23.95
CA ASP A 96 -8.21 -5.27 23.80
C ASP A 96 -8.12 -5.84 22.37
N VAL A 97 -8.59 -5.08 21.37
CA VAL A 97 -8.47 -5.44 19.97
C VAL A 97 -7.28 -4.68 19.36
N PRO A 98 -6.32 -5.37 18.73
CA PRO A 98 -5.23 -4.71 18.02
C PRO A 98 -5.78 -3.74 16.99
N LEU A 99 -5.26 -2.50 16.97
CA LEU A 99 -5.68 -1.49 15.99
C LEU A 99 -5.64 -2.00 14.53
N LYS A 100 -4.76 -2.97 14.24
CA LYS A 100 -4.66 -3.69 12.96
C LYS A 100 -5.93 -4.45 12.55
N ARG A 101 -6.76 -4.91 13.50
CA ARG A 101 -8.03 -5.63 13.25
C ARG A 101 -9.19 -4.68 12.94
N PHE A 102 -9.08 -3.41 13.32
CA PHE A 102 -10.01 -2.38 12.90
C PHE A 102 -9.71 -2.01 11.44
N ARG A 103 -10.58 -2.48 10.53
CA ARG A 103 -10.46 -2.57 9.06
C ARG A 103 -9.98 -1.33 8.26
N TYR A 104 -9.62 -0.21 8.88
CA TYR A 104 -9.51 1.09 8.19
C TYR A 104 -8.21 1.88 8.41
N VAL A 105 -7.25 1.39 9.20
CA VAL A 105 -5.89 1.99 9.21
C VAL A 105 -5.12 1.44 8.00
N ARG A 106 -5.41 1.95 6.80
CA ARG A 106 -4.64 1.62 5.59
C ARG A 106 -3.29 2.35 5.66
N GLY A 107 -2.30 1.65 6.19
CA GLY A 107 -0.90 2.07 6.17
C GLY A 107 -0.25 1.77 4.81
N PHE A 108 0.47 2.74 4.26
CA PHE A 108 1.27 2.59 3.05
C PHE A 108 2.73 2.92 3.38
N ARG A 109 3.60 1.92 3.24
CA ARG A 109 5.04 2.15 3.19
C ARG A 109 5.42 2.62 1.78
N ARG A 110 6.00 3.81 1.67
CA ARG A 110 6.38 4.43 0.40
C ARG A 110 7.69 5.17 0.53
N ILE A 111 8.42 5.19 -0.57
CA ILE A 111 9.57 6.05 -0.72
C ILE A 111 9.14 7.22 -1.60
N PHE A 112 9.30 8.42 -1.06
CA PHE A 112 9.04 9.65 -1.77
C PHE A 112 10.34 10.38 -2.06
N THR A 113 10.49 10.87 -3.28
CA THR A 113 11.52 11.87 -3.56
C THR A 113 10.89 13.23 -3.30
N ALA A 114 11.49 14.01 -2.41
CA ALA A 114 10.97 15.29 -1.98
C ALA A 114 12.06 16.35 -1.96
N ARG A 115 11.71 17.58 -2.33
CA ARG A 115 12.57 18.76 -2.19
C ARG A 115 12.26 19.47 -0.87
N SER A 116 13.28 19.72 -0.06
CA SER A 116 13.17 20.53 1.16
C SER A 116 13.01 22.01 0.84
N LYS A 117 12.52 22.81 1.80
CA LYS A 117 12.52 24.30 1.71
C LYS A 117 13.88 24.88 1.32
N ASN A 118 14.97 24.20 1.69
CA ASN A 118 16.33 24.62 1.38
C ASN A 118 16.81 24.18 -0.02
N GLY A 119 15.90 23.72 -0.89
CA GLY A 119 16.20 23.29 -2.26
C GLY A 119 16.83 21.91 -2.42
N LYS A 120 17.30 21.28 -1.33
CA LYS A 120 17.94 19.96 -1.33
C LYS A 120 16.95 18.83 -1.63
N LEU A 121 17.39 17.86 -2.42
CA LEU A 121 16.63 16.67 -2.77
C LEU A 121 16.85 15.56 -1.73
N HIS A 122 15.75 15.00 -1.23
CA HIS A 122 15.75 13.92 -0.26
C HIS A 122 14.91 12.74 -0.75
N GLU A 123 15.39 11.54 -0.48
CA GLU A 123 14.61 10.31 -0.57
C GLU A 123 14.09 9.97 0.84
N LEU A 124 12.79 10.15 1.03
CA LEU A 124 12.09 9.93 2.29
C LEU A 124 11.48 8.53 2.28
N ASN A 125 12.01 7.63 3.10
CA ASN A 125 11.35 6.36 3.38
C ASN A 125 10.31 6.60 4.47
N THR A 126 9.04 6.42 4.13
CA THR A 126 7.94 6.84 4.98
C THR A 126 6.88 5.76 5.15
N PHE A 127 6.18 5.84 6.27
CA PHE A 127 4.96 5.12 6.52
C PHE A 127 3.81 6.13 6.68
N VAL A 128 2.89 6.11 5.74
CA VAL A 128 1.70 6.96 5.76
C VAL A 128 0.53 6.13 6.25
N MET A 129 -0.12 6.56 7.33
CA MET A 129 -1.33 5.95 7.84
C MET A 129 -2.48 6.93 7.80
N HIS A 130 -3.63 6.50 7.31
CA HIS A 130 -4.86 7.26 7.47
C HIS A 130 -5.45 6.98 8.86
N LYS A 131 -5.65 8.03 9.65
CA LYS A 131 -6.30 7.96 10.96
C LYS A 131 -7.82 7.97 10.81
N TRP A 132 -8.51 7.58 11.88
CA TRP A 132 -9.97 7.55 11.93
C TRP A 132 -10.63 8.93 11.85
N ASN A 133 -9.94 9.99 12.27
CA ASN A 133 -10.41 11.37 12.18
C ASN A 133 -10.28 11.98 10.76
N GLY A 134 -9.87 11.19 9.75
CA GLY A 134 -9.67 11.66 8.39
C GLY A 134 -8.30 12.30 8.13
N GLU A 135 -7.45 12.45 9.15
CA GLU A 135 -6.09 12.98 8.99
C GLU A 135 -5.10 11.89 8.55
N ASN A 136 -4.04 12.30 7.86
CA ASN A 136 -2.91 11.42 7.58
C ASN A 136 -1.83 11.58 8.66
N LYS A 137 -1.38 10.46 9.23
CA LYS A 137 -0.15 10.38 10.01
C LYS A 137 0.99 10.01 9.05
N ILE A 138 2.02 10.84 8.97
CA ILE A 138 3.23 10.59 8.19
C ILE A 138 4.36 10.30 9.17
N GLU A 139 4.95 9.11 9.07
CA GLU A 139 6.15 8.74 9.81
C GLU A 139 7.32 8.64 8.83
N ILE A 140 8.36 9.46 9.03
CA ILE A 140 9.58 9.40 8.23
C ILE A 140 10.55 8.45 8.94
N ILE A 141 10.75 7.27 8.35
CA ILE A 141 11.60 6.21 8.91
C ILE A 141 13.07 6.49 8.62
N ASN A 142 13.38 7.00 7.43
CA ASN A 142 14.76 7.29 7.02
C ASN A 142 14.77 8.41 5.97
N ILE A 143 15.76 9.29 6.05
CA ILE A 143 16.03 10.35 5.09
C ILE A 143 17.39 10.08 4.44
N LYS A 144 17.40 9.87 3.14
CA LYS A 144 18.63 9.76 2.35
C LYS A 144 18.79 11.02 1.51
N ASN A 145 19.94 11.68 1.62
CA ASN A 145 20.26 12.83 0.78
C ASN A 145 20.61 12.34 -0.63
N LEU A 146 20.00 12.96 -1.64
CA LEU A 146 20.33 12.69 -3.03
C LEU A 146 21.26 13.81 -3.53
N PRO A 147 22.23 13.50 -4.41
CA PRO A 147 22.99 14.53 -5.10
C PRO A 147 22.02 15.38 -5.94
N ASN A 148 22.28 16.69 -5.97
CA ASN A 148 21.46 17.66 -6.71
C ASN A 148 21.51 17.40 -8.22
#